data_AF-A0A924CUW6-F1
#
_entry.id   AF-A0A924CUW6-F1
#
_cell.length_a   1.000
_cell.length_b   1.000
_cell.length_c   1.000
_cell.angle_alpha   90.00
_cell.angle_beta   90.00
_cell.angle_gamma   90.00
#
_symmetry.space_group_name_H-M   'P 1'
#
loop_
_entity.id
_entity.type
_entity.pdbx_description
1 polymer ?
#
loop_
_entity_poly.entity_id
_entity_poly.type
_entity_poly.pdbx_seq_one_letter_code
_entity_poly.pdbx_strand_id
1 'polypeptide(L)'
;MGTDGIGSSIVVALAAILWLAYLTPTWFRQREYHATERNAVRLQQTLRILAETSEVPERVTAETTARSVLAHEKLVRGELKRAEAINRAKGIAMSRAAARTLASLKPEVAATVISHSPAAYRLRRARVIGLGSFAVSLALIFIGFASFSSAAGGVLVTLGAIGTVAAVFLMRKLAVAAQLRSRVARELGAQPAPARQLGHPLLEFADEPAVATPWTPVPLPKPLYIGRPLAQPLVSAAATSAASSTSAIDHARATLVADAAEAEQLLREAHTENRVTPIIRTAAAESRFTRMGIVDGSVTTVTDLDAALRRRRAV
;
A
#
# COMPACT_ATOMS: atom_id res chain seq x y z
N MET A 1 -1.31 -51.16 -33.15
CA MET A 1 -0.78 -49.83 -32.76
C MET A 1 -0.84 -49.77 -31.26
N GLY A 2 0.32 -49.81 -30.61
CA GLY A 2 0.51 -50.31 -29.24
C GLY A 2 -0.09 -49.43 -28.14
N THR A 3 -0.60 -50.08 -27.12
CA THR A 3 -1.08 -49.55 -25.83
C THR A 3 0.01 -48.90 -24.97
N ASP A 4 1.26 -48.91 -25.43
CA ASP A 4 2.46 -48.48 -24.69
C ASP A 4 2.45 -46.97 -24.37
N GLY A 5 1.74 -46.15 -25.15
CA GLY A 5 1.58 -44.72 -24.90
C GLY A 5 0.62 -44.38 -23.75
N ILE A 6 -0.36 -45.24 -23.46
CA ILE A 6 -1.36 -45.00 -22.42
C ILE A 6 -0.72 -45.20 -21.03
N GLY A 7 0.11 -46.24 -20.89
CA GLY A 7 0.82 -46.53 -19.64
C GLY A 7 1.79 -45.41 -19.21
N SER A 8 2.55 -44.84 -20.14
CA SER A 8 3.51 -43.77 -19.83
C SER A 8 2.83 -42.47 -19.39
N SER A 9 1.71 -42.10 -20.02
CA SER A 9 0.94 -40.91 -19.65
C SER A 9 0.32 -41.01 -18.25
N ILE A 10 -0.15 -42.20 -17.87
CA ILE A 10 -0.68 -42.49 -16.53
C ILE A 10 0.42 -42.35 -15.48
N VAL A 11 1.62 -42.89 -15.75
CA VAL A 11 2.77 -42.78 -14.83
C VAL A 11 3.20 -41.31 -14.65
N VAL A 12 3.24 -40.52 -15.72
CA VAL A 12 3.57 -39.09 -15.65
C VAL A 12 2.49 -38.31 -14.88
N ALA A 13 1.22 -38.62 -15.08
CA ALA A 13 0.12 -38.00 -14.32
C ALA A 13 0.21 -38.33 -12.83
N LEU A 14 0.47 -39.60 -12.47
CA LEU A 14 0.67 -40.02 -11.09
C LEU A 14 1.90 -39.35 -10.47
N ALA A 15 3.00 -39.22 -11.21
CA ALA A 15 4.20 -38.52 -10.75
C ALA A 15 3.94 -37.02 -10.51
N ALA A 16 3.17 -36.36 -11.39
CA ALA A 16 2.80 -34.95 -11.22
C ALA A 16 1.87 -34.73 -10.02
N ILE A 17 0.89 -35.62 -9.81
CA ILE A 17 0.00 -35.59 -8.63
C ILE A 17 0.82 -35.79 -7.36
N LEU A 18 1.72 -36.78 -7.34
CA LEU A 18 2.58 -37.06 -6.20
C LEU A 18 3.51 -35.88 -5.89
N TRP A 19 4.08 -35.27 -6.93
CA TRP A 19 4.90 -34.07 -6.78
C TRP A 19 4.11 -32.89 -6.20
N LEU A 20 2.87 -32.68 -6.66
CA LEU A 20 2.00 -31.62 -6.14
C LEU A 20 1.58 -31.89 -4.68
N ALA A 21 1.27 -33.14 -4.34
CA ALA A 21 0.97 -33.58 -2.98
C ALA A 21 2.18 -33.40 -2.04
N TYR A 22 3.40 -33.57 -2.54
CA TYR A 22 4.62 -33.33 -1.79
C TYR A 22 4.94 -31.83 -1.63
N LEU A 23 4.76 -31.03 -2.68
CA LEU A 23 5.14 -29.62 -2.65
C LEU A 23 4.13 -28.77 -1.86
N THR A 24 2.84 -29.07 -1.96
CA THR A 24 1.78 -28.25 -1.35
C THR A 24 1.97 -28.07 0.18
N PRO A 25 2.13 -29.13 0.98
CA PRO A 25 2.27 -29.02 2.44
C PRO A 25 3.53 -28.25 2.85
N THR A 26 4.62 -28.43 2.11
CA THR A 26 5.92 -27.82 2.39
C THR A 26 5.85 -26.28 2.29
N TRP A 27 5.05 -25.77 1.34
CA TRP A 27 4.82 -24.33 1.19
C TRP A 27 3.81 -23.75 2.18
N PHE A 28 2.85 -24.55 2.65
CA PHE A 28 1.89 -24.13 3.68
C PHE A 28 2.55 -24.02 5.06
N ARG A 29 3.42 -24.97 5.44
CA ARG A 29 4.13 -24.95 6.73
C ARG A 29 4.92 -23.66 6.95
N GLN A 30 5.70 -23.21 5.98
CA GLN A 30 6.48 -21.95 6.09
C GLN A 30 5.60 -20.70 6.29
N ARG A 31 4.34 -20.72 5.83
CA ARG A 31 3.42 -19.58 6.02
C ARG A 31 2.75 -19.57 7.37
N GLU A 32 2.50 -20.75 7.93
CA GLU A 32 1.91 -20.89 9.25
C GLU A 32 2.85 -20.34 10.32
N TYR A 33 4.17 -20.57 10.21
CA TYR A 33 5.17 -20.03 11.14
C TYR A 33 5.13 -18.48 11.26
N HIS A 34 5.04 -17.75 10.15
CA HIS A 34 4.98 -16.28 10.22
C HIS A 34 3.63 -15.74 10.71
N ALA A 35 2.55 -16.51 10.53
CA ALA A 35 1.25 -16.15 11.06
C ALA A 35 1.17 -16.41 12.57
N THR A 36 1.74 -17.52 13.04
CA THR A 36 1.79 -17.87 14.46
C THR A 36 2.75 -16.98 15.24
N GLU A 37 3.89 -16.58 14.69
CA GLU A 37 4.79 -15.58 15.29
C GLU A 37 4.07 -14.26 15.56
N ARG A 38 3.35 -13.73 14.57
CA ARG A 38 2.62 -12.46 14.72
C ARG A 38 1.42 -12.59 15.65
N ASN A 39 0.78 -13.75 15.69
CA ASN A 39 -0.32 -14.01 16.60
C ASN A 39 0.18 -14.15 18.05
N ALA A 40 1.32 -14.80 18.26
CA ALA A 40 1.97 -14.88 19.56
C ALA A 40 2.36 -13.49 20.10
N VAL A 41 2.96 -12.64 19.25
CA VAL A 41 3.32 -11.26 19.64
C VAL A 41 2.07 -10.44 19.99
N ARG A 42 0.99 -10.57 19.22
CA ARG A 42 -0.28 -9.90 19.53
C ARG A 42 -0.89 -10.39 20.83
N LEU A 43 -0.90 -11.70 21.06
CA LEU A 43 -1.44 -12.29 22.29
C LEU A 43 -0.64 -11.83 23.50
N GLN A 44 0.69 -11.83 23.44
CA GLN A 44 1.55 -11.33 24.51
C GLN A 44 1.31 -9.84 24.78
N GLN A 45 1.15 -9.04 23.73
CA GLN A 45 0.86 -7.61 23.87
C GLN A 45 -0.56 -7.36 24.40
N THR A 46 -1.54 -8.18 24.02
CA THR A 46 -2.89 -8.10 24.60
C THR A 46 -2.91 -8.57 26.04
N LEU A 47 -2.17 -9.61 26.41
CA LEU A 47 -2.06 -10.05 27.81
C LEU A 47 -1.37 -9.00 28.67
N ARG A 48 -0.35 -8.32 28.13
CA ARG A 48 0.31 -7.19 28.77
C ARG A 48 -0.69 -6.07 29.06
N ILE A 49 -1.43 -5.63 28.05
CA ILE A 49 -2.43 -4.57 28.18
C ILE A 49 -3.58 -5.00 29.10
N LEU A 50 -4.05 -6.25 28.99
CA LEU A 50 -5.14 -6.78 29.82
C LEU A 50 -4.72 -6.91 31.28
N ALA A 51 -3.46 -7.29 31.55
CA ALA A 51 -2.90 -7.29 32.89
C ALA A 51 -2.80 -5.85 33.44
N GLU A 52 -2.32 -4.91 32.61
CA GLU A 52 -2.26 -3.47 32.93
C GLU A 52 -3.65 -2.82 33.13
N THR A 53 -4.74 -3.43 32.66
CA THR A 53 -6.12 -2.91 32.79
C THR A 53 -6.95 -3.68 33.84
N SER A 54 -6.36 -4.61 34.60
CA SER A 54 -7.10 -5.51 35.51
C SER A 54 -7.24 -5.02 36.96
N GLU A 55 -6.71 -3.85 37.32
CA GLU A 55 -6.87 -3.25 38.65
C GLU A 55 -8.25 -2.55 38.84
N VAL A 56 -9.28 -3.38 39.12
CA VAL A 56 -10.44 -3.19 40.07
C VAL A 56 -11.63 -2.23 39.69
N PRO A 57 -12.82 -2.24 40.38
CA PRO A 57 -14.06 -2.98 40.01
C PRO A 57 -15.39 -2.16 39.98
N GLU A 58 -16.50 -2.68 39.40
CA GLU A 58 -17.86 -2.30 39.86
C GLU A 58 -18.94 -3.34 39.46
N ARG A 59 -19.13 -4.36 40.31
CA ARG A 59 -19.98 -5.53 40.02
C ARG A 59 -21.49 -5.27 40.21
N VAL A 60 -21.93 -4.02 40.32
CA VAL A 60 -23.30 -3.68 40.76
C VAL A 60 -24.06 -2.76 39.76
N THR A 61 -23.42 -2.30 38.67
CA THR A 61 -24.09 -1.56 37.56
C THR A 61 -24.33 -2.42 36.31
N ALA A 62 -23.98 -3.71 36.35
CA ALA A 62 -23.78 -4.56 35.18
C ALA A 62 -25.05 -4.93 34.39
N GLU A 63 -26.24 -4.96 34.99
CA GLU A 63 -27.43 -5.50 34.32
C GLU A 63 -28.13 -4.49 33.40
N THR A 64 -28.21 -3.21 33.81
CA THR A 64 -28.66 -2.11 32.93
C THR A 64 -27.58 -1.65 31.96
N THR A 65 -26.31 -1.84 32.34
CA THR A 65 -25.14 -1.48 31.53
C THR A 65 -24.85 -2.50 30.43
N ALA A 66 -25.17 -3.79 30.61
CA ALA A 66 -24.88 -4.80 29.58
C ALA A 66 -25.53 -4.50 28.23
N ARG A 67 -26.81 -4.10 28.21
CA ARG A 67 -27.53 -3.84 26.96
C ARG A 67 -27.12 -2.51 26.32
N SER A 68 -26.84 -1.48 27.12
CA SER A 68 -26.33 -0.20 26.63
C SER A 68 -24.87 -0.30 26.18
N VAL A 69 -24.02 -1.08 26.86
CA VAL A 69 -22.63 -1.37 26.45
C VAL A 69 -22.60 -2.14 25.14
N LEU A 70 -23.48 -3.12 24.93
CA LEU A 70 -23.56 -3.79 23.61
C LEU A 70 -23.97 -2.83 22.49
N ALA A 71 -24.88 -1.90 22.76
CA ALA A 71 -25.27 -0.87 21.79
C ALA A 71 -24.13 0.12 21.52
N HIS A 72 -23.44 0.58 22.57
CA HIS A 72 -22.29 1.47 22.47
C HIS A 72 -21.08 0.78 21.81
N GLU A 73 -20.82 -0.48 22.10
CA GLU A 73 -19.77 -1.28 21.46
C GLU A 73 -20.03 -1.40 19.95
N LYS A 74 -21.28 -1.64 19.55
CA LYS A 74 -21.65 -1.72 18.14
C LYS A 74 -21.44 -0.38 17.41
N LEU A 75 -21.77 0.74 18.06
CA LEU A 75 -21.54 2.08 17.54
C LEU A 75 -20.02 2.38 17.42
N VAL A 76 -19.25 2.15 18.48
CA VAL A 76 -17.79 2.35 18.50
C VAL A 76 -17.11 1.48 17.45
N ARG A 77 -17.48 0.19 17.35
CA ARG A 77 -16.94 -0.72 16.33
C ARG A 77 -17.30 -0.26 14.91
N GLY A 78 -18.46 0.38 14.73
CA GLY A 78 -18.86 1.00 13.47
C GLY A 78 -17.94 2.16 13.08
N GLU A 79 -17.68 3.07 14.02
CA GLU A 79 -16.79 4.21 13.78
C GLU A 79 -15.33 3.80 13.61
N LEU A 80 -14.83 2.83 14.38
CA LEU A 80 -13.48 2.29 14.19
C LEU A 80 -13.30 1.68 12.80
N LYS A 81 -14.29 0.90 12.31
CA LYS A 81 -14.25 0.36 10.94
C LYS A 81 -14.23 1.47 9.88
N ARG A 82 -14.98 2.56 10.09
CA ARG A 82 -14.96 3.72 9.18
C ARG A 82 -13.62 4.44 9.23
N ALA A 83 -13.08 4.69 10.42
CA ALA A 83 -11.77 5.29 10.61
C ALA A 83 -10.66 4.46 9.97
N GLU A 84 -10.68 3.14 10.14
CA GLU A 84 -9.77 2.22 9.46
C GLU A 84 -9.92 2.24 7.94
N ALA A 85 -11.16 2.29 7.43
CA ALA A 85 -11.40 2.38 5.99
C ALA A 85 -10.86 3.69 5.41
N ILE A 86 -11.06 4.81 6.13
CA ILE A 86 -10.53 6.13 5.77
C ILE A 86 -8.99 6.12 5.83
N ASN A 87 -8.39 5.57 6.89
CA ASN A 87 -6.93 5.48 7.02
C ASN A 87 -6.32 4.60 5.93
N ARG A 88 -6.99 3.49 5.58
CA ARG A 88 -6.61 2.65 4.43
C ARG A 88 -6.73 3.42 3.11
N ALA A 89 -7.81 4.16 2.90
CA ALA A 89 -7.99 4.98 1.71
C ALA A 89 -6.94 6.09 1.60
N LYS A 90 -6.63 6.77 2.71
CA LYS A 90 -5.57 7.78 2.82
C LYS A 90 -4.20 7.18 2.54
N GLY A 91 -3.86 6.03 3.11
CA GLY A 91 -2.60 5.33 2.82
C GLY A 91 -2.46 4.94 1.35
N ILE A 92 -3.54 4.49 0.72
CA ILE A 92 -3.58 4.22 -0.73
C ILE A 92 -3.43 5.52 -1.54
N ALA A 93 -4.05 6.62 -1.11
CA ALA A 93 -3.95 7.91 -1.78
C ALA A 93 -2.53 8.51 -1.67
N MET A 94 -1.92 8.47 -0.48
CA MET A 94 -0.56 8.94 -0.22
C MET A 94 0.47 8.13 -1.00
N SER A 95 0.36 6.80 -1.01
CA SER A 95 1.25 5.96 -1.83
C SER A 95 1.11 6.23 -3.34
N ARG A 96 -0.10 6.52 -3.82
CA ARG A 96 -0.33 6.96 -5.21
C ARG A 96 0.25 8.34 -5.49
N ALA A 97 0.13 9.29 -4.56
CA ALA A 97 0.70 10.63 -4.69
C ALA A 97 2.23 10.56 -4.71
N ALA A 98 2.84 9.81 -3.78
CA ALA A 98 4.28 9.56 -3.73
C ALA A 98 4.78 8.85 -5.01
N ALA A 99 4.01 7.90 -5.55
CA ALA A 99 4.36 7.26 -6.82
C ALA A 99 4.32 8.23 -8.01
N ARG A 100 3.38 9.20 -8.02
CA ARG A 100 3.29 10.24 -9.05
C ARG A 100 4.45 11.24 -8.96
N THR A 101 4.80 11.68 -7.75
CA THR A 101 5.93 12.60 -7.55
C THR A 101 7.26 11.93 -7.92
N LEU A 102 7.44 10.65 -7.58
CA LEU A 102 8.59 9.86 -8.04
C LEU A 102 8.62 9.74 -9.56
N ALA A 103 7.48 9.46 -10.20
CA ALA A 103 7.39 9.37 -11.67
C ALA A 103 7.72 10.69 -12.36
N SER A 104 7.32 11.83 -11.79
CA SER A 104 7.64 13.15 -12.35
C SER A 104 9.09 13.59 -12.12
N LEU A 105 9.68 13.26 -10.97
CA LEU A 105 11.03 13.70 -10.61
C LEU A 105 12.12 12.78 -11.16
N LYS A 106 11.90 11.47 -11.12
CA LYS A 106 12.87 10.43 -11.49
C LYS A 106 12.14 9.26 -12.19
N PRO A 107 11.80 9.41 -13.49
CA PRO A 107 11.05 8.40 -14.22
C PRO A 107 11.75 7.03 -14.26
N GLU A 108 13.08 7.01 -14.30
CA GLU A 108 13.88 5.78 -14.28
C GLU A 108 13.75 4.99 -12.95
N VAL A 109 13.78 5.69 -11.81
CA VAL A 109 13.59 5.08 -10.49
C VAL A 109 12.14 4.66 -10.27
N ALA A 110 11.17 5.42 -10.80
CA ALA A 110 9.77 5.04 -10.75
C ALA A 110 9.50 3.72 -11.50
N ALA A 111 10.15 3.50 -12.66
CA ALA A 111 10.03 2.26 -13.42
C ALA A 111 10.60 1.03 -12.68
N THR A 112 11.73 1.18 -11.96
CA THR A 112 12.30 0.10 -11.14
C THR A 112 11.45 -0.20 -9.91
N VAL A 113 10.87 0.81 -9.26
CA VAL A 113 9.97 0.63 -8.11
C VAL A 113 8.65 -0.02 -8.50
N ILE A 114 8.07 0.34 -9.65
CA ILE A 114 6.84 -0.28 -10.17
C ILE A 114 7.06 -1.76 -10.50
N SER A 115 8.24 -2.12 -11.03
CA SER A 115 8.60 -3.51 -11.35
C SER A 115 8.92 -4.35 -10.10
N HIS A 116 9.46 -3.75 -9.04
CA HIS A 116 9.82 -4.44 -7.78
C HIS A 116 8.77 -4.35 -6.67
N SER A 117 7.60 -3.76 -6.94
CA SER A 117 6.50 -3.61 -5.98
C SER A 117 6.02 -4.96 -5.40
N PRO A 118 5.60 -5.02 -4.13
CA PRO A 118 4.98 -6.22 -3.53
C PRO A 118 3.72 -6.72 -4.27
N ALA A 119 3.12 -5.87 -5.13
CA ALA A 119 2.05 -6.29 -6.02
C ALA A 119 2.53 -7.27 -7.12
N ALA A 120 3.81 -7.22 -7.52
CA ALA A 120 4.44 -8.16 -8.44
C ALA A 120 4.55 -9.56 -7.81
N TYR A 121 4.85 -9.64 -6.50
CA TYR A 121 4.84 -10.91 -5.76
C TYR A 121 3.43 -11.54 -5.70
N ARG A 122 2.38 -10.72 -5.55
CA ARG A 122 0.98 -11.20 -5.60
C ARG A 122 0.61 -11.76 -6.97
N LEU A 123 1.11 -11.16 -8.05
CA LEU A 123 0.94 -11.65 -9.42
C LEU A 123 1.69 -12.97 -9.67
N ARG A 124 2.92 -13.12 -9.15
CA ARG A 124 3.66 -14.39 -9.20
C ARG A 124 2.92 -15.50 -8.45
N ARG A 125 2.38 -15.21 -7.26
CA ARG A 125 1.54 -16.15 -6.50
C ARG A 125 0.25 -16.52 -7.23
N ALA A 126 -0.41 -15.57 -7.86
CA ALA A 126 -1.61 -15.83 -8.65
C ALA A 126 -1.32 -16.65 -9.92
N ARG A 127 -0.13 -16.51 -10.52
CA ARG A 127 0.33 -17.35 -11.64
C ARG A 127 0.59 -18.79 -11.22
N VAL A 128 1.20 -19.02 -10.05
CA VAL A 128 1.41 -20.38 -9.51
C VAL A 128 0.07 -21.04 -9.19
N ILE A 129 -0.86 -20.32 -8.56
CA ILE A 129 -2.21 -20.84 -8.28
C ILE A 129 -2.98 -21.12 -9.58
N GLY A 130 -2.90 -20.22 -10.56
CA GLY A 130 -3.54 -20.40 -11.87
C GLY A 130 -2.96 -21.57 -12.67
N LEU A 131 -1.63 -21.75 -12.64
CA LEU A 131 -0.97 -22.89 -13.28
C LEU A 131 -1.35 -24.21 -12.59
N GLY A 132 -1.40 -24.21 -11.25
CA GLY A 132 -1.87 -25.35 -10.47
C GLY A 132 -3.33 -25.71 -10.79
N SER A 133 -4.24 -24.73 -10.81
CA SER A 133 -5.65 -25.00 -11.14
C SER A 133 -5.84 -25.47 -12.58
N PHE A 134 -5.03 -24.97 -13.51
CA PHE A 134 -5.04 -25.43 -14.90
C PHE A 134 -4.52 -26.87 -15.03
N ALA A 135 -3.41 -27.21 -14.37
CA ALA A 135 -2.87 -28.57 -14.35
C ALA A 135 -3.87 -29.57 -13.74
N VAL A 136 -4.55 -29.20 -12.64
CA VAL A 136 -5.60 -30.02 -12.03
C VAL A 136 -6.79 -30.20 -12.98
N SER A 137 -7.24 -29.13 -13.64
CA SER A 137 -8.34 -29.21 -14.60
C SER A 137 -7.99 -30.11 -15.80
N LEU A 138 -6.75 -30.02 -16.29
CA LEU A 138 -6.26 -30.86 -17.38
C LEU A 138 -6.15 -32.33 -16.98
N ALA A 139 -5.70 -32.62 -15.74
CA ALA A 139 -5.68 -33.97 -15.20
C ALA A 139 -7.08 -34.58 -15.09
N LEU A 140 -8.08 -33.80 -14.66
CA LEU A 140 -9.48 -34.24 -14.62
C LEU A 140 -10.04 -34.57 -16.01
N ILE A 141 -9.71 -33.76 -17.02
CA ILE A 141 -10.10 -34.03 -18.42
C ILE A 141 -9.45 -35.34 -18.90
N PHE A 142 -8.16 -35.53 -18.62
CA PHE A 142 -7.42 -36.72 -19.06
C PHE A 142 -7.94 -38.01 -18.40
N ILE A 143 -8.19 -37.97 -17.08
CA ILE A 143 -8.78 -39.08 -16.32
C ILE A 143 -10.21 -39.37 -16.80
N GLY A 144 -11.00 -38.32 -17.05
CA GLY A 144 -12.36 -38.44 -17.57
C GLY A 144 -12.40 -39.07 -18.97
N PHE A 145 -11.45 -38.72 -19.84
CA PHE A 145 -11.34 -39.27 -21.19
C PHE A 145 -10.87 -40.73 -21.18
N ALA A 146 -9.95 -41.10 -20.29
CA ALA A 146 -9.55 -42.50 -20.11
C ALA A 146 -10.69 -43.38 -19.54
N SER A 147 -11.63 -42.79 -18.80
CA SER A 147 -12.77 -43.46 -18.19
C SER A 147 -14.08 -43.29 -19.00
N PHE A 148 -13.99 -42.93 -20.28
CA PHE A 148 -15.12 -42.52 -21.12
C PHE A 148 -16.20 -43.60 -21.29
N SER A 149 -15.88 -44.87 -21.05
CA SER A 149 -16.86 -45.98 -21.05
C SER A 149 -17.79 -45.99 -19.82
N SER A 150 -17.52 -45.15 -18.81
CA SER A 150 -18.32 -45.04 -17.59
C SER A 150 -19.12 -43.73 -17.55
N ALA A 151 -20.31 -43.74 -16.96
CA ALA A 151 -21.10 -42.53 -16.72
C ALA A 151 -20.33 -41.48 -15.87
N ALA A 152 -19.39 -41.93 -15.04
CA ALA A 152 -18.50 -41.08 -14.25
C ALA A 152 -17.46 -40.32 -15.11
N GLY A 153 -17.03 -40.87 -16.24
CA GLY A 153 -16.06 -40.25 -17.15
C GLY A 153 -16.59 -38.94 -17.76
N GLY A 154 -17.86 -38.93 -18.18
CA GLY A 154 -18.51 -37.72 -18.72
C GLY A 154 -18.62 -36.58 -17.69
N VAL A 155 -18.87 -36.90 -16.43
CA VAL A 155 -18.92 -35.91 -15.33
C VAL A 155 -17.53 -35.30 -15.08
N LEU A 156 -16.46 -36.11 -15.14
CA LEU A 156 -15.09 -35.63 -14.96
C LEU A 156 -14.62 -34.72 -16.10
N VAL A 157 -14.97 -35.06 -17.36
CA VAL A 157 -14.64 -34.21 -18.52
C VAL A 157 -15.36 -32.86 -18.46
N THR A 158 -16.64 -32.85 -18.10
CA THR A 158 -17.43 -31.60 -17.99
C THR A 158 -16.92 -30.72 -16.83
N LEU A 159 -16.62 -31.30 -15.67
CA LEU A 159 -16.07 -30.57 -14.54
C LEU A 159 -14.67 -30.01 -14.84
N GLY A 160 -13.82 -30.80 -15.51
CA GLY A 160 -12.52 -30.35 -15.99
C GLY A 160 -12.62 -29.22 -17.02
N ALA A 161 -13.56 -29.31 -17.97
CA ALA A 161 -13.81 -28.26 -18.95
C ALA A 161 -14.24 -26.94 -18.28
N ILE A 162 -15.17 -27.00 -17.33
CA ILE A 162 -15.60 -25.82 -16.54
C ILE A 162 -14.40 -25.22 -15.76
N GLY A 163 -13.57 -26.07 -15.16
CA GLY A 163 -12.34 -25.68 -14.48
C GLY A 163 -11.35 -24.95 -15.40
N THR A 164 -11.14 -25.44 -16.63
CA THR A 164 -10.26 -24.78 -17.61
C THR A 164 -10.78 -23.40 -18.02
N VAL A 165 -12.08 -23.25 -18.26
CA VAL A 165 -12.70 -21.97 -18.62
C VAL A 165 -12.55 -20.97 -17.46
N ALA A 166 -12.81 -21.40 -16.22
CA ALA A 166 -12.64 -20.56 -15.04
C ALA A 166 -11.18 -20.13 -14.82
N ALA A 167 -10.23 -21.04 -15.00
CA ALA A 167 -8.80 -20.76 -14.88
C ALA A 167 -8.33 -19.76 -15.94
N VAL A 168 -8.71 -19.95 -17.21
CA VAL A 168 -8.41 -19.03 -18.31
C VAL A 168 -9.03 -17.65 -18.05
N PHE A 169 -10.26 -17.59 -17.54
CA PHE A 169 -10.92 -16.33 -17.22
C PHE A 169 -10.20 -15.56 -16.09
N LEU A 170 -9.78 -16.26 -15.03
CA LEU A 170 -9.02 -15.66 -13.93
C LEU A 170 -7.64 -15.17 -14.40
N MET A 171 -6.97 -15.98 -15.23
CA MET A 171 -5.67 -15.64 -15.80
C MET A 171 -5.76 -14.45 -16.76
N ARG A 172 -6.83 -14.35 -17.55
CA ARG A 172 -7.12 -13.20 -18.43
C ARG A 172 -7.38 -11.93 -17.62
N LYS A 173 -8.18 -11.99 -16.55
CA LYS A 173 -8.38 -10.84 -15.64
C LYS A 173 -7.07 -10.35 -15.01
N LEU A 174 -6.19 -11.27 -14.62
CA LEU A 174 -4.87 -10.94 -14.07
C LEU A 174 -3.91 -10.43 -15.16
N ALA A 175 -3.99 -10.96 -16.38
CA ALA A 175 -3.19 -10.53 -17.52
C ALA A 175 -3.51 -9.10 -17.95
N VAL A 176 -4.79 -8.71 -17.99
CA VAL A 176 -5.20 -7.33 -18.28
C VAL A 176 -4.62 -6.36 -17.24
N ALA A 177 -4.71 -6.69 -15.95
CA ALA A 177 -4.13 -5.87 -14.88
C ALA A 177 -2.60 -5.80 -14.94
N ALA A 178 -1.93 -6.87 -15.36
CA ALA A 178 -0.47 -6.91 -15.55
C ALA A 178 -0.03 -6.15 -16.80
N GLN A 179 -0.78 -6.25 -17.90
CA GLN A 179 -0.50 -5.60 -19.18
C GLN A 179 -0.61 -4.08 -19.06
N LEU A 180 -1.68 -3.57 -18.44
CA LEU A 180 -1.85 -2.13 -18.18
C LEU A 180 -0.65 -1.56 -17.42
N ARG A 181 -0.15 -2.28 -16.41
CA ARG A 181 1.06 -1.86 -15.65
C ARG A 181 2.34 -1.94 -16.47
N SER A 182 2.50 -2.99 -17.27
CA SER A 182 3.69 -3.15 -18.12
C SER A 182 3.76 -2.12 -19.25
N ARG A 183 2.61 -1.62 -19.70
CA ARG A 183 2.51 -0.53 -20.69
C ARG A 183 2.91 0.79 -20.05
N VAL A 184 2.33 1.13 -18.90
CA VAL A 184 2.72 2.35 -18.15
C VAL A 184 4.20 2.35 -17.78
N ALA A 185 4.75 1.22 -17.32
CA ALA A 185 6.18 1.11 -17.02
C ALA A 185 7.07 1.27 -18.26
N ARG A 186 6.64 0.76 -19.42
CA ARG A 186 7.35 0.94 -20.70
C ARG A 186 7.25 2.36 -21.24
N GLU A 187 6.08 2.99 -21.15
CA GLU A 187 5.86 4.38 -21.54
C GLU A 187 6.69 5.34 -20.68
N LEU A 188 6.76 5.10 -19.37
CA LEU A 188 7.61 5.88 -18.46
C LEU A 188 9.11 5.68 -18.71
N GLY A 189 9.54 4.47 -19.11
CA GLY A 189 10.93 4.17 -19.44
C GLY A 189 11.35 4.57 -20.86
N ALA A 190 10.40 4.63 -21.80
CA ALA A 190 10.62 5.05 -23.17
C ALA A 190 10.51 6.57 -23.37
N GLN A 191 10.02 7.29 -22.36
CA GLN A 191 10.05 8.75 -22.37
C GLN A 191 11.52 9.19 -22.39
N PRO A 192 12.01 9.80 -23.48
CA PRO A 192 13.36 10.34 -23.47
C PRO A 192 13.41 11.36 -22.33
N ALA A 193 14.36 11.18 -21.41
CA ALA A 193 14.59 12.15 -20.35
C ALA A 193 14.67 13.53 -21.03
N PRO A 194 13.78 14.49 -20.70
CA PRO A 194 13.89 15.81 -21.29
C PRO A 194 15.30 16.26 -20.98
N ALA A 195 16.10 16.49 -22.03
CA ALA A 195 17.41 17.08 -21.89
C ALA A 195 17.16 18.39 -21.15
N ARG A 196 17.40 18.37 -19.84
CA ARG A 196 17.25 19.54 -19.00
C ARG A 196 18.38 20.42 -19.46
N GLN A 197 18.09 21.29 -20.43
CA GLN A 197 18.84 22.52 -20.61
C GLN A 197 18.71 23.20 -19.25
N LEU A 198 19.71 22.99 -18.40
CA LEU A 198 19.98 23.89 -17.30
C LEU A 198 20.32 25.23 -17.96
N GLY A 199 19.29 25.99 -18.31
CA GLY A 199 19.38 27.42 -18.46
C GLY A 199 19.64 27.97 -17.08
N HIS A 200 20.88 27.82 -16.60
CA HIS A 200 21.38 28.78 -15.64
C HIS A 200 21.29 30.12 -16.38
N PRO A 201 20.52 31.11 -15.89
CA PRO A 201 20.76 32.46 -16.34
C PRO A 201 22.22 32.70 -16.03
N LEU A 202 23.03 32.89 -17.07
CA LEU A 202 24.40 33.35 -16.92
C LEU A 202 24.26 34.68 -16.17
N LEU A 203 24.52 34.65 -14.87
CA LEU A 203 24.81 35.87 -14.14
C LEU A 203 26.00 36.45 -14.89
N GLU A 204 25.78 37.57 -15.56
CA GLU A 204 26.84 38.33 -16.19
C GLU A 204 27.70 38.86 -15.05
N PHE A 205 28.72 38.08 -14.71
CA PHE A 205 29.74 38.50 -13.77
C PHE A 205 30.42 39.69 -14.42
N ALA A 206 30.27 40.87 -13.84
CA ALA A 206 31.06 42.02 -14.22
C ALA A 206 32.54 41.61 -14.20
N ASP A 207 33.27 41.94 -15.27
CA ASP A 207 34.71 41.71 -15.42
C ASP A 207 35.47 42.54 -14.36
N GLU A 208 35.47 42.06 -13.12
CA GLU A 208 36.45 42.42 -12.12
C GLU A 208 37.77 41.74 -12.52
N PRO A 209 38.90 42.46 -12.58
CA PRO A 209 40.18 41.88 -12.99
C PRO A 209 40.54 40.72 -12.05
N ALA A 210 40.40 39.50 -12.56
CA ALA A 210 40.64 38.28 -11.83
C ALA A 210 42.11 38.23 -11.37
N VAL A 211 42.36 38.51 -10.09
CA VAL A 211 43.63 38.21 -9.45
C VAL A 211 43.80 36.69 -9.56
N ALA A 212 44.81 36.26 -10.32
CA ALA A 212 45.10 34.85 -10.57
C ALA A 212 45.51 34.17 -9.26
N THR A 213 44.51 33.71 -8.50
CA THR A 213 44.71 32.91 -7.31
C THR A 213 45.29 31.57 -7.78
N PRO A 214 46.51 31.19 -7.36
CA PRO A 214 47.09 29.92 -7.78
C PRO A 214 46.19 28.79 -7.30
N TRP A 215 45.72 27.98 -8.25
CA TRP A 215 44.86 26.84 -7.97
C TRP A 215 45.57 25.87 -7.02
N THR A 216 45.06 25.76 -5.79
CA THR A 216 45.54 24.78 -4.82
C THR A 216 44.61 23.56 -4.89
N PRO A 217 45.12 22.38 -5.28
CA PRO A 217 44.30 21.18 -5.35
C PRO A 217 43.78 20.83 -3.96
N VAL A 218 42.46 20.78 -3.82
CA VAL A 218 41.80 20.27 -2.61
C VAL A 218 42.07 18.78 -2.54
N PRO A 219 42.76 18.27 -1.49
CA PRO A 219 43.07 16.85 -1.41
C PRO A 219 41.77 16.06 -1.27
N LEU A 220 41.64 14.98 -2.05
CA LEU A 220 40.53 14.06 -1.89
C LEU A 220 40.52 13.48 -0.46
N PRO A 221 39.34 13.32 0.15
CA PRO A 221 39.23 12.68 1.45
C PRO A 221 39.82 11.27 1.37
N LYS A 222 40.72 10.95 2.31
CA LYS A 222 41.42 9.66 2.35
C LYS A 222 40.40 8.51 2.48
N PRO A 223 40.59 7.41 1.76
CA PRO A 223 39.67 6.28 1.82
C PRO A 223 39.69 5.63 3.22
N LEU A 224 38.50 5.20 3.66
CA LEU A 224 38.20 4.75 5.02
C LEU A 224 39.05 3.56 5.52
N TYR A 225 39.66 2.79 4.62
CA TYR A 225 40.53 1.67 4.99
C TYR A 225 41.91 2.11 5.51
N ILE A 226 42.34 3.36 5.22
CA ILE A 226 43.61 3.92 5.72
C ILE A 226 43.40 4.64 7.06
N GLY A 227 42.20 5.15 7.30
CA GLY A 227 41.87 5.90 8.52
C GLY A 227 41.49 5.04 9.72
N ARG A 228 41.41 3.71 9.58
CA ARG A 228 41.03 2.83 10.69
C ARG A 228 42.27 2.43 11.50
N PRO A 229 42.47 2.95 12.72
CA PRO A 229 43.52 2.44 13.59
C PRO A 229 43.28 0.95 13.83
N LEU A 230 44.35 0.15 13.65
CA LEU A 230 44.35 -1.27 14.00
C LEU A 230 43.87 -1.43 15.45
N ALA A 231 42.96 -2.39 15.63
CA ALA A 231 42.11 -2.55 16.80
C ALA A 231 42.84 -2.36 18.15
N GLN A 232 42.43 -1.34 18.90
CA GLN A 232 42.68 -1.26 20.33
C GLN A 232 41.84 -2.32 21.06
N PRO A 233 42.33 -2.87 22.20
CA PRO A 233 41.67 -3.97 22.90
C PRO A 233 40.21 -3.62 23.28
N LEU A 234 39.30 -4.52 22.87
CA LEU A 234 37.87 -4.34 22.66
C LEU A 234 37.02 -4.02 23.90
N VAL A 235 37.60 -3.99 25.11
CA VAL A 235 36.81 -3.91 26.35
C VAL A 235 36.52 -2.45 26.76
N SER A 236 37.44 -1.51 26.53
CA SER A 236 37.25 -0.09 26.91
C SER A 236 36.51 0.71 25.84
N ALA A 237 36.83 0.47 24.56
CA ALA A 237 36.22 1.17 23.44
C ALA A 237 34.72 0.84 23.25
N ALA A 238 34.27 -0.37 23.61
CA ALA A 238 32.86 -0.75 23.53
C ALA A 238 31.98 0.01 24.55
N ALA A 239 32.49 0.27 25.76
CA ALA A 239 31.76 1.03 26.78
C ALA A 239 31.65 2.53 26.41
N THR A 240 32.74 3.15 25.94
CA THR A 240 32.73 4.56 25.53
C THR A 240 31.92 4.77 24.24
N SER A 241 31.94 3.83 23.30
CA SER A 241 31.14 3.92 22.07
C SER A 241 29.66 3.64 22.28
N ALA A 242 29.29 2.78 23.24
CA ALA A 242 27.89 2.58 23.65
C ALA A 242 27.31 3.81 24.37
N ALA A 243 28.10 4.47 25.22
CA ALA A 243 27.70 5.72 25.88
C ALA A 243 27.57 6.87 24.87
N SER A 244 28.51 6.97 23.92
CA SER A 244 28.49 8.00 22.87
C SER A 244 27.40 7.78 21.83
N SER A 245 27.04 6.53 21.52
CA SER A 245 25.93 6.23 20.60
C SER A 245 24.58 6.52 21.22
N THR A 246 24.41 6.24 22.52
CA THR A 246 23.18 6.56 23.26
C THR A 246 22.98 8.08 23.34
N SER A 247 24.02 8.84 23.71
CA SER A 247 23.92 10.31 23.76
C SER A 247 23.70 10.94 22.38
N ALA A 248 24.29 10.38 21.31
CA ALA A 248 24.04 10.82 19.94
C ALA A 248 22.60 10.54 19.48
N ILE A 249 22.04 9.39 19.85
CA ILE A 249 20.64 9.04 19.56
C ILE A 249 19.69 9.97 20.32
N ASP A 250 19.99 10.28 21.58
CA ASP A 250 19.16 11.17 22.39
C ASP A 250 19.25 12.63 21.91
N HIS A 251 20.42 13.09 21.46
CA HIS A 251 20.55 14.37 20.77
C HIS A 251 19.77 14.42 19.46
N ALA A 252 19.86 13.39 18.63
CA ALA A 252 19.10 13.31 17.37
C ALA A 252 17.58 13.27 17.60
N ARG A 253 17.13 12.64 18.69
CA ARG A 253 15.72 12.68 19.10
C ARG A 253 15.30 14.07 19.56
N ALA A 254 16.14 14.75 20.33
CA ALA A 254 15.86 16.11 20.80
C ALA A 254 15.75 17.10 19.63
N THR A 255 16.62 17.00 18.63
CA THR A 255 16.53 17.85 17.42
C THR A 255 15.25 17.57 16.63
N LEU A 256 14.89 16.30 16.43
CA LEU A 256 13.65 15.94 15.72
C LEU A 256 12.38 16.43 16.42
N VAL A 257 12.38 16.43 17.76
CA VAL A 257 11.26 16.96 18.56
C VAL A 257 11.17 18.49 18.44
N ALA A 258 12.32 19.17 18.44
CA ALA A 258 12.38 20.62 18.23
C ALA A 258 11.88 21.01 16.83
N ASP A 259 12.37 20.34 15.78
CA ASP A 259 11.95 20.57 14.39
C ASP A 259 10.45 20.31 14.20
N ALA A 260 9.91 19.28 14.85
CA ALA A 260 8.48 18.97 14.81
C ALA A 260 7.64 20.06 15.51
N ALA A 261 8.13 20.60 16.63
CA ALA A 261 7.45 21.68 17.34
C ALA A 261 7.45 22.99 16.54
N GLU A 262 8.55 23.32 15.87
CA GLU A 262 8.64 24.47 14.95
C GLU A 262 7.67 24.32 13.76
N ALA A 263 7.61 23.12 13.16
CA ALA A 263 6.67 22.84 12.06
C ALA A 263 5.19 23.00 12.48
N GLU A 264 4.84 22.60 13.70
CA GLU A 264 3.49 22.83 14.23
C GLU A 264 3.19 24.31 14.49
N GLN A 265 4.16 25.08 14.97
CA GLN A 265 4.01 26.52 15.17
C GLN A 265 3.78 27.23 13.83
N LEU A 266 4.57 26.93 12.81
CA LEU A 266 4.40 27.47 11.46
C LEU A 266 3.03 27.10 10.86
N LEU A 267 2.53 25.89 11.11
CA LEU A 267 1.19 25.48 10.68
C LEU A 267 0.09 26.24 11.41
N ARG A 268 0.24 26.50 12.72
CA ARG A 268 -0.71 27.30 13.49
C ARG A 268 -0.70 28.75 13.03
N GLU A 269 0.46 29.34 12.81
CA GLU A 269 0.62 30.69 12.27
C GLU A 269 -0.04 30.82 10.89
N ALA A 270 0.26 29.90 9.97
CA ALA A 270 -0.38 29.86 8.65
C ALA A 270 -1.91 29.69 8.74
N HIS A 271 -2.41 28.93 9.73
CA HIS A 271 -3.85 28.78 9.94
C HIS A 271 -4.50 30.04 10.52
N THR A 272 -3.80 30.77 11.39
CA THR A 272 -4.28 32.05 11.94
C THR A 272 -4.23 33.18 10.91
N GLU A 273 -3.23 33.18 10.03
CA GLU A 273 -3.06 34.19 8.99
C GLU A 273 -4.04 34.00 7.83
N ASN A 274 -4.42 32.75 7.52
CA ASN A 274 -5.47 32.44 6.56
C ASN A 274 -6.88 32.67 7.14
N ARG A 275 -7.12 33.87 7.65
CA ARG A 275 -8.46 34.39 7.90
C ARG A 275 -9.14 34.47 6.54
N VAL A 276 -10.06 33.54 6.29
CA VAL A 276 -10.88 33.44 5.07
C VAL A 276 -11.34 34.84 4.70
N THR A 277 -10.66 35.45 3.72
CA THR A 277 -11.18 36.63 3.04
C THR A 277 -12.41 36.09 2.33
N PRO A 278 -13.62 36.52 2.71
CA PRO A 278 -14.80 36.10 1.96
C PRO A 278 -14.52 36.49 0.51
N ILE A 279 -14.66 35.52 -0.40
CA ILE A 279 -14.66 35.81 -1.83
C ILE A 279 -15.89 36.69 -2.04
N ILE A 280 -15.70 38.01 -1.94
CA ILE A 280 -16.67 38.99 -2.39
C ILE A 280 -16.67 38.82 -3.90
N ARG A 281 -17.59 37.98 -4.39
CA ARG A 281 -17.99 38.03 -5.79
C ARG A 281 -18.64 39.39 -5.97
N THR A 282 -17.87 40.37 -6.44
CA THR A 282 -18.48 41.51 -7.11
C THR A 282 -19.37 40.92 -8.19
N ALA A 283 -20.66 41.24 -8.16
CA ALA A 283 -21.63 40.71 -9.09
C ALA A 283 -21.15 41.03 -10.51
N ALA A 284 -20.56 40.04 -11.17
CA ALA A 284 -20.23 40.13 -12.57
C ALA A 284 -21.55 40.38 -13.31
N ALA A 285 -21.61 41.48 -14.07
CA ALA A 285 -22.79 41.89 -14.82
C ALA A 285 -23.42 40.67 -15.49
N GLU A 286 -24.69 40.41 -15.16
CA GLU A 286 -25.41 39.24 -15.63
C GLU A 286 -25.37 39.19 -17.16
N SER A 287 -24.64 38.22 -17.70
CA SER A 287 -24.56 38.00 -19.14
C SER A 287 -25.94 37.65 -19.68
N ARG A 288 -26.28 38.20 -20.86
CA ARG A 288 -27.54 37.96 -21.59
C ARG A 288 -27.91 36.49 -21.80
N PHE A 289 -26.94 35.59 -21.66
CA PHE A 289 -27.12 34.15 -21.81
C PHE A 289 -27.49 33.44 -20.51
N THR A 290 -27.32 34.08 -19.34
CA THR A 290 -27.67 33.50 -18.04
C THR A 290 -29.18 33.25 -17.90
N ARG A 291 -30.00 33.95 -18.68
CA ARG A 291 -31.47 33.84 -18.68
C ARG A 291 -32.04 32.91 -19.76
N MET A 292 -31.22 32.36 -20.66
CA MET A 292 -31.70 31.40 -21.67
C MET A 292 -31.97 30.05 -21.00
N GLY A 293 -33.25 29.68 -20.86
CA GLY A 293 -33.68 28.36 -20.36
C GLY A 293 -34.30 28.35 -18.97
N ILE A 294 -34.36 29.50 -18.29
CA ILE A 294 -35.14 29.65 -17.05
C ILE A 294 -36.58 29.98 -17.47
N VAL A 295 -37.47 29.00 -17.33
CA VAL A 295 -38.92 29.21 -17.47
C VAL A 295 -39.42 29.66 -16.10
N ASP A 296 -39.74 30.94 -15.96
CA ASP A 296 -40.37 31.49 -14.76
C ASP A 296 -41.78 30.90 -14.64
N GLY A 297 -41.91 29.81 -13.90
CA GLY A 297 -43.14 29.01 -13.92
C GLY A 297 -43.16 27.82 -12.97
N SER A 298 -42.67 27.97 -11.75
CA SER A 298 -43.20 27.22 -10.60
C SER A 298 -42.85 27.95 -9.31
N VAL A 299 -43.86 28.52 -8.66
CA VAL A 299 -43.76 28.90 -7.25
C VAL A 299 -43.68 27.58 -6.48
N THR A 300 -42.50 26.99 -6.47
CA THR A 300 -42.18 25.92 -5.53
C THR A 300 -41.98 26.64 -4.22
N THR A 301 -43.04 26.76 -3.42
CA THR A 301 -42.93 27.17 -2.03
C THR A 301 -42.02 26.15 -1.36
N VAL A 302 -40.72 26.46 -1.28
CA VAL A 302 -39.77 25.69 -0.49
C VAL A 302 -40.25 25.84 0.94
N THR A 303 -40.97 24.82 1.41
CA THR A 303 -41.43 24.74 2.79
C THR A 303 -40.21 24.88 3.69
N ASP A 304 -40.20 25.94 4.51
CA ASP A 304 -39.12 26.24 5.44
C ASP A 304 -38.99 25.10 6.47
N LEU A 305 -38.04 24.20 6.22
CA LEU A 305 -37.77 23.01 7.01
C LEU A 305 -37.30 23.39 8.43
N ASP A 306 -36.66 24.55 8.58
CA ASP A 306 -36.14 25.04 9.86
C ASP A 306 -37.26 25.52 10.78
N ALA A 307 -38.36 26.04 10.22
CA ALA A 307 -39.56 26.35 10.98
C ALA A 307 -40.26 25.07 11.48
N ALA A 308 -40.29 24.01 10.67
CA ALA A 308 -40.88 22.73 11.05
C ALA A 308 -40.08 22.03 12.17
N LEU A 309 -38.73 22.06 12.09
CA LEU A 309 -37.86 21.47 13.10
C LEU A 309 -37.88 22.24 14.44
N ARG A 310 -38.06 23.57 14.41
CA ARG A 310 -38.24 24.37 15.63
C ARG A 310 -39.50 23.99 16.40
N ARG A 311 -40.64 23.80 15.72
CA ARG A 311 -41.88 23.36 16.39
C ARG A 311 -41.73 22.01 17.06
N ARG A 312 -41.00 21.08 16.44
CA ARG A 312 -40.78 19.74 17.01
C ARG A 312 -39.88 19.74 18.25
N ARG A 313 -38.99 20.73 18.41
CA ARG A 313 -38.13 20.84 19.61
C ARG A 313 -38.81 21.51 20.79
N ALA A 314 -39.98 22.12 20.57
CA ALA A 314 -40.74 22.82 21.61
C ALA A 314 -41.86 21.95 22.24
N VAL A 315 -41.98 20.68 21.82
CA VAL A 315 -42.87 19.65 22.38
C VAL A 315 -42.00 18.54 22.96
#